data_AF-A0A3P7ZK09-F1
#
_entry.id   AF-A0A3P7ZK09-F1
#
_cell.length_a   1.000
_cell.length_b   1.000
_cell.length_c   1.000
_cell.angle_alpha   90.00
_cell.angle_beta   90.00
_cell.angle_gamma   90.00
#
_symmetry.space_group_name_H-M   'P 1'
#
loop_
_entity.id
_entity.type
_entity.pdbx_description
1 polymer ?
#
loop_
_entity_poly.entity_id
_entity_poly.type
_entity_poly.pdbx_seq_one_letter_code
_entity_poly.pdbx_strand_id
1 'polypeptide(L)'
;MVEVNSRVGAAWSKWRSLTGVLCDRKIPEHLKSKIYRAVVRPVAMYGAECWPATKEVETRLSVMETKMLRWTAGIKRMDRIRNDAIRQKFGVAPIADKMREARLRWYGHVLGGKEDTVRKIGLELEVSGKRPRGRPKQRWSDTSALRQKILGRLKPKIYRAVVRPVAIYGAECWPVTKEIERRLSVMETKMLRWTAGVTRLDRVLNESIWQKFGVTPLYEKMREARLRWYSHVLRSKDDTV
;
A
#
# COMPACT_ATOMS: atom_id res chain seq x y z
N MET A 1 -15.12 -19.49 6.29
CA MET A 1 -15.00 -19.58 7.77
C MET A 1 -14.28 -20.85 8.24
N VAL A 2 -14.58 -22.03 7.68
CA VAL A 2 -13.95 -23.30 8.07
C VAL A 2 -12.41 -23.24 8.02
N GLU A 3 -11.83 -22.76 6.91
CA GLU A 3 -10.38 -22.69 6.75
C GLU A 3 -9.71 -21.72 7.76
N VAL A 4 -10.26 -20.52 7.93
CA VAL A 4 -9.75 -19.52 8.88
C VAL A 4 -9.79 -20.06 10.31
N ASN A 5 -10.86 -20.76 10.68
CA ASN A 5 -10.95 -21.41 11.99
C ASN A 5 -9.90 -22.52 12.15
N SER A 6 -9.64 -23.30 11.10
CA SER A 6 -8.57 -24.30 11.09
C SER A 6 -7.19 -23.66 11.29
N ARG A 7 -6.88 -22.54 10.60
CA ARG A 7 -5.62 -21.82 10.81
C ARG A 7 -5.49 -21.19 12.18
N VAL A 8 -6.57 -20.65 12.73
CA VAL A 8 -6.60 -20.16 14.11
C VAL A 8 -6.29 -21.31 15.07
N GLY A 9 -6.91 -22.48 14.88
CA GLY A 9 -6.62 -23.70 15.65
C GLY A 9 -5.16 -24.14 15.54
N ALA A 10 -4.62 -24.20 14.33
CA ALA A 10 -3.23 -24.57 14.06
C ALA A 10 -2.24 -23.58 14.70
N ALA A 11 -2.49 -22.28 14.59
CA ALA A 11 -1.68 -21.25 15.22
C ALA A 11 -1.72 -21.36 16.74
N TRP A 12 -2.88 -21.67 17.33
CA TRP A 12 -3.00 -21.96 18.76
C TRP A 12 -2.22 -23.20 19.18
N SER A 13 -2.29 -24.27 18.40
CA SER A 13 -1.51 -25.48 18.66
C SER A 13 -0.01 -25.17 18.66
N LYS A 14 0.47 -24.43 17.65
CA LYS A 14 1.88 -24.04 17.56
C LYS A 14 2.31 -23.06 18.66
N TRP A 15 1.44 -22.15 19.07
CA TRP A 15 1.72 -21.25 20.20
C TRP A 15 1.80 -22.03 21.52
N ARG A 16 0.91 -23.01 21.73
CA ARG A 16 0.89 -23.84 22.95
C ARG A 16 2.17 -24.65 23.15
N SER A 17 2.74 -25.19 22.07
CA SER A 17 4.02 -25.92 22.16
C SER A 17 5.22 -25.01 22.48
N LEU A 18 5.07 -23.69 22.33
CA LEU A 18 6.09 -22.70 22.63
C LEU A 18 5.86 -21.96 23.94
N THR A 19 4.86 -22.37 24.75
CA THR A 19 4.51 -21.70 26.01
C THR A 19 5.67 -21.65 26.99
N GLY A 20 6.50 -22.70 27.07
CA GLY A 20 7.69 -22.73 27.93
C GLY A 20 8.66 -21.56 27.67
N VAL A 21 8.75 -21.08 26.43
CA VAL A 21 9.60 -19.93 26.05
C VAL A 21 8.81 -18.62 26.06
N LEU A 22 7.59 -18.65 25.53
CA LEU A 22 6.76 -17.46 25.34
C LEU A 22 6.20 -16.90 26.66
N CYS A 23 5.95 -17.76 27.65
CA CYS A 23 5.43 -17.37 28.95
C CYS A 23 6.52 -17.20 30.02
N ASP A 24 7.77 -17.57 29.75
CA ASP A 24 8.87 -17.41 30.71
C ASP A 24 9.21 -15.93 30.91
N ARG A 25 9.21 -15.47 32.16
CA ARG A 25 9.52 -14.08 32.53
C ARG A 25 11.00 -13.73 32.33
N LYS A 26 11.90 -14.71 32.34
CA LYS A 26 13.34 -14.51 32.16
C LYS A 26 13.70 -14.13 30.72
N ILE A 27 12.84 -14.48 29.76
CA ILE A 27 13.10 -14.26 28.34
C ILE A 27 12.64 -12.85 27.95
N PRO A 28 13.51 -12.04 27.31
CA PRO A 28 13.17 -10.67 26.95
C PRO A 28 12.08 -10.64 25.87
N GLU A 29 11.24 -9.62 25.94
CA GLU A 29 10.02 -9.50 25.13
C GLU A 29 10.29 -9.41 23.62
N HIS A 30 11.42 -8.82 23.23
CA HIS A 30 11.80 -8.71 21.82
C HIS A 30 12.09 -10.09 21.19
N LEU A 31 12.62 -11.06 21.96
CA LEU A 31 12.82 -12.43 21.47
C LEU A 31 11.49 -13.16 21.31
N LYS A 32 10.59 -13.01 22.29
CA LYS A 32 9.22 -13.54 22.20
C LYS A 32 8.48 -13.00 20.98
N SER A 33 8.66 -11.70 20.69
CA SER A 33 8.12 -11.06 19.48
C SER A 33 8.69 -11.68 18.20
N LYS A 34 10.01 -11.89 18.13
CA LYS A 34 10.65 -12.57 16.98
C LYS A 34 10.08 -13.97 16.78
N ILE A 35 9.95 -14.76 17.84
CA ILE A 35 9.37 -16.12 17.79
C ILE A 35 7.93 -16.07 17.28
N TYR A 36 7.11 -15.17 17.83
CA TYR A 36 5.72 -15.01 17.38
C TYR A 36 5.66 -14.68 15.88
N ARG A 37 6.47 -13.70 15.43
CA ARG A 37 6.51 -13.27 14.03
C ARG A 37 7.02 -14.35 13.08
N ALA A 38 7.97 -15.16 13.51
CA ALA A 38 8.63 -16.17 12.68
C ALA A 38 7.90 -17.51 12.65
N VAL A 39 7.23 -17.89 13.75
CA VAL A 39 6.70 -19.25 13.90
C VAL A 39 5.18 -19.28 13.96
N VAL A 40 4.56 -18.42 14.78
CA VAL A 40 3.11 -18.49 15.03
C VAL A 40 2.33 -17.75 13.95
N ARG A 41 2.78 -16.53 13.60
CA ARG A 41 2.10 -15.68 12.62
C ARG A 41 2.04 -16.31 11.22
N PRO A 42 3.11 -16.93 10.67
CA PRO A 42 3.01 -17.54 9.33
C PRO A 42 2.02 -18.69 9.30
N VAL A 43 1.92 -19.49 10.36
CA VAL A 43 0.91 -20.57 10.48
C VAL A 43 -0.51 -20.01 10.43
N ALA A 44 -0.75 -18.90 11.13
CA ALA A 44 -2.05 -18.23 11.11
C ALA A 44 -2.37 -17.57 9.77
N MET A 45 -1.37 -17.11 9.03
CA MET A 45 -1.53 -16.43 7.74
C MET A 45 -1.37 -17.36 6.53
N TYR A 46 -1.16 -18.66 6.73
CA TYR A 46 -1.04 -19.57 5.60
C TYR A 46 -2.35 -19.59 4.81
N GLY A 47 -2.26 -19.28 3.52
CA GLY A 47 -3.43 -19.16 2.64
C GLY A 47 -4.15 -17.81 2.72
N ALA A 48 -3.65 -16.85 3.51
CA ALA A 48 -4.20 -15.49 3.60
C ALA A 48 -4.23 -14.74 2.25
N GLU A 49 -3.35 -15.14 1.32
CA GLU A 49 -3.31 -14.67 -0.06
C GLU A 49 -4.51 -15.09 -0.91
N CYS A 50 -5.35 -16.00 -0.43
CA CYS A 50 -6.54 -16.47 -1.13
C CYS A 50 -7.83 -16.17 -0.36
N TRP A 51 -7.74 -15.69 0.88
CA TRP A 51 -8.90 -15.46 1.72
C TRP A 51 -9.67 -14.19 1.34
N PRO A 52 -11.02 -14.23 1.43
CA PRO A 52 -11.79 -13.00 1.37
C PRO A 52 -11.44 -12.13 2.59
N ALA A 53 -11.02 -10.88 2.37
CA ALA A 53 -10.71 -9.92 3.44
C ALA A 53 -12.00 -9.31 4.00
N THR A 54 -12.88 -10.18 4.48
CA THR A 54 -14.05 -9.71 5.22
C THR A 54 -13.59 -9.20 6.58
N LYS A 55 -14.32 -8.22 7.12
CA LYS A 55 -14.09 -7.72 8.48
C LYS A 55 -14.12 -8.85 9.52
N GLU A 56 -14.96 -9.86 9.30
CA GLU A 56 -15.07 -11.02 10.19
C GLU A 56 -13.76 -11.83 10.25
N VAL A 57 -13.09 -12.06 9.11
CA VAL A 57 -11.81 -12.77 9.09
C VAL A 57 -10.72 -11.93 9.76
N GLU A 58 -10.67 -10.62 9.46
CA GLU A 58 -9.73 -9.70 10.10
C GLU A 58 -9.91 -9.64 11.62
N THR A 59 -11.16 -9.55 12.10
CA THR A 59 -11.44 -9.52 13.54
C THR A 59 -11.10 -10.84 14.21
N ARG A 60 -11.40 -11.99 13.58
CA ARG A 60 -11.07 -13.33 14.11
C ARG A 60 -9.57 -13.48 14.34
N LEU A 61 -8.76 -13.12 13.34
CA LEU A 61 -7.29 -13.18 13.43
C LEU A 61 -6.74 -12.16 14.44
N SER A 62 -7.30 -10.95 14.46
CA SER A 62 -6.91 -9.90 15.41
C SER A 62 -7.19 -10.29 16.86
N VAL A 63 -8.33 -10.93 17.13
CA VAL A 63 -8.68 -11.45 18.47
C VAL A 63 -7.71 -12.55 18.88
N MET A 64 -7.41 -13.50 17.99
CA MET A 64 -6.43 -14.56 18.24
C MET A 64 -5.05 -13.97 18.58
N GLU A 65 -4.51 -13.08 17.74
CA GLU A 65 -3.23 -12.41 17.95
C GLU A 65 -3.20 -11.69 19.30
N THR A 66 -4.21 -10.87 19.58
CA THR A 66 -4.28 -10.08 20.81
C THR A 66 -4.30 -11.00 22.04
N LYS A 67 -5.05 -12.11 21.98
CA LYS A 67 -5.15 -13.05 23.09
C LYS A 67 -3.82 -13.75 23.35
N MET A 68 -3.12 -14.18 22.29
CA MET A 68 -1.77 -14.76 22.40
C MET A 68 -0.78 -13.76 23.00
N LEU A 69 -0.72 -12.53 22.47
CA LEU A 69 0.20 -11.49 22.94
C LEU A 69 -0.05 -11.12 24.41
N ARG A 70 -1.32 -11.01 24.83
CA ARG A 70 -1.68 -10.77 26.23
C ARG A 70 -1.17 -11.88 27.15
N TRP A 71 -1.37 -13.14 26.76
CA TRP A 71 -0.85 -14.28 27.52
C TRP A 71 0.68 -14.29 27.59
N THR A 72 1.38 -14.00 26.49
CA THR A 72 2.85 -13.93 26.51
C THR A 72 3.41 -12.82 27.40
N ALA A 73 2.66 -11.73 27.56
CA ALA A 73 3.01 -10.62 28.44
C ALA A 73 2.52 -10.80 29.90
N GLY A 74 1.74 -11.86 30.19
CA GLY A 74 1.11 -12.04 31.49
C GLY A 74 0.04 -10.98 31.83
N ILE A 75 -0.47 -10.25 30.83
CA ILE A 75 -1.43 -9.16 31.01
C ILE A 75 -2.84 -9.73 31.18
N LYS A 76 -3.45 -9.44 32.32
CA LYS A 76 -4.84 -9.80 32.62
C LYS A 76 -5.80 -8.80 32.00
N ARG A 77 -7.08 -9.19 31.91
CA ARG A 77 -8.14 -8.28 31.44
C ARG A 77 -8.35 -7.10 32.39
N MET A 78 -8.10 -7.30 33.69
CA MET A 78 -8.25 -6.28 34.74
C MET A 78 -7.28 -5.12 34.60
N ASP A 79 -6.12 -5.36 33.98
CA ASP A 79 -5.09 -4.33 33.79
C ASP A 79 -5.54 -3.21 32.84
N ARG A 80 -6.70 -3.38 32.14
CA ARG A 80 -7.33 -2.39 31.23
C ARG A 80 -6.39 -1.78 30.18
N ILE A 81 -5.29 -2.47 29.86
CA ILE A 81 -4.32 -2.05 28.84
C ILE A 81 -4.95 -2.13 27.45
N ARG A 82 -4.78 -1.08 26.64
CA ARG A 82 -5.24 -1.05 25.24
C ARG A 82 -4.49 -2.07 24.38
N ASN A 83 -5.18 -2.67 23.40
CA ASN A 83 -4.57 -3.66 22.52
C ASN A 83 -3.41 -3.10 21.70
N ASP A 84 -3.47 -1.83 21.32
CA ASP A 84 -2.41 -1.18 20.55
C ASP A 84 -1.13 -0.96 21.38
N ALA A 85 -1.28 -0.66 22.67
CA ALA A 85 -0.14 -0.59 23.59
C ALA A 85 0.56 -1.95 23.72
N ILE A 86 -0.20 -3.05 23.75
CA ILE A 86 0.38 -4.41 23.78
C ILE A 86 1.15 -4.68 22.47
N ARG A 87 0.58 -4.32 21.32
CA ARG A 87 1.26 -4.49 20.03
C ARG A 87 2.53 -3.65 19.93
N GLN A 88 2.49 -2.41 20.40
CA GLN A 88 3.63 -1.50 20.43
C GLN A 88 4.74 -2.05 21.33
N LYS A 89 4.38 -2.56 22.50
CA LYS A 89 5.31 -3.20 23.44
C LYS A 89 6.08 -4.37 22.80
N PHE A 90 5.41 -5.22 22.02
CA PHE A 90 6.08 -6.28 21.27
C PHE A 90 6.70 -5.82 19.94
N GLY A 91 6.47 -4.60 19.46
CA GLY A 91 6.90 -4.15 18.13
C GLY A 91 6.25 -4.96 16.99
N VAL A 92 4.99 -5.36 17.18
CA VAL A 92 4.26 -6.26 16.28
C VAL A 92 3.17 -5.49 15.54
N ALA A 93 3.32 -5.34 14.22
CA ALA A 93 2.27 -4.76 13.36
C ALA A 93 0.99 -5.61 13.40
N PRO A 94 -0.22 -5.03 13.31
CA PRO A 94 -1.47 -5.78 13.32
C PRO A 94 -1.52 -6.89 12.26
N ILE A 95 -2.03 -8.08 12.63
CA ILE A 95 -2.12 -9.21 11.68
C ILE A 95 -2.98 -8.89 10.45
N ALA A 96 -4.00 -8.04 10.59
CA ALA A 96 -4.83 -7.60 9.46
C ALA A 96 -4.02 -6.81 8.42
N ASP A 97 -3.10 -5.96 8.87
CA ASP A 97 -2.22 -5.20 7.96
C ASP A 97 -1.24 -6.14 7.25
N LYS A 98 -0.70 -7.13 7.97
CA LYS A 98 0.17 -8.16 7.38
C LYS A 98 -0.56 -9.07 6.40
N MET A 99 -1.81 -9.40 6.69
CA MET A 99 -2.69 -10.08 5.75
C MET A 99 -2.79 -9.24 4.47
N ARG A 100 -3.16 -7.95 4.59
CA ARG A 100 -3.26 -7.02 3.45
C ARG A 100 -1.95 -6.82 2.67
N GLU A 101 -0.81 -6.91 3.35
CA GLU A 101 0.52 -6.87 2.73
C GLU A 101 0.81 -8.14 1.92
N ALA A 102 0.55 -9.32 2.48
CA ALA A 102 0.70 -10.60 1.78
C ALA A 102 -0.18 -10.65 0.51
N ARG A 103 -1.44 -10.21 0.61
CA ARG A 103 -2.35 -10.10 -0.54
C ARG A 103 -1.77 -9.22 -1.65
N LEU A 104 -1.15 -8.10 -1.29
CA LEU A 104 -0.53 -7.21 -2.28
C LEU A 104 0.71 -7.80 -2.90
N ARG A 105 1.54 -8.45 -2.10
CA ARG A 105 2.76 -9.08 -2.59
C ARG A 105 2.40 -10.13 -3.63
N TRP A 106 1.40 -10.96 -3.34
CA TRP A 106 0.82 -11.89 -4.30
C TRP A 106 0.31 -11.18 -5.55
N TYR A 107 -0.49 -10.13 -5.39
CA TYR A 107 -1.01 -9.36 -6.53
C TYR A 107 0.11 -8.76 -7.42
N GLY A 108 1.15 -8.20 -6.80
CA GLY A 108 2.32 -7.69 -7.51
C GLY A 108 3.07 -8.80 -8.27
N HIS A 109 3.19 -9.99 -7.66
CA HIS A 109 3.74 -11.17 -8.35
C HIS A 109 2.89 -11.62 -9.53
N VAL A 110 1.56 -11.54 -9.43
CA VAL A 110 0.66 -11.87 -10.55
C VAL A 110 0.79 -10.84 -11.68
N LEU A 111 0.81 -9.55 -11.37
CA LEU A 111 0.96 -8.49 -12.38
C LEU A 111 2.33 -8.51 -13.07
N GLY A 112 3.39 -8.87 -12.35
CA GLY A 112 4.75 -8.98 -12.90
C GLY A 112 5.03 -10.26 -13.69
N GLY A 113 4.09 -11.21 -13.71
CA GLY A 113 4.21 -12.45 -14.47
C GLY A 113 3.84 -12.31 -15.95
N LYS A 114 4.19 -13.34 -16.75
CA LYS A 114 3.77 -13.44 -18.16
C LYS A 114 2.24 -13.51 -18.28
N GLU A 115 1.69 -12.98 -19.36
CA GLU A 115 0.23 -12.92 -19.63
C GLU A 115 -0.44 -14.28 -19.56
N ASP A 116 0.21 -15.33 -20.07
CA ASP A 116 -0.36 -16.68 -20.15
C ASP A 116 -0.33 -17.47 -18.83
N THR A 117 0.08 -16.85 -17.73
CA THR A 117 0.15 -17.54 -16.44
C THR A 117 -1.27 -17.78 -15.93
N VAL A 118 -1.60 -19.01 -15.51
CA VAL A 118 -2.89 -19.40 -14.91
C VAL A 118 -3.37 -18.41 -13.83
N ARG A 119 -2.44 -17.84 -13.06
CA ARG A 119 -2.73 -16.86 -12.00
C ARG A 119 -3.27 -15.53 -12.54
N LYS A 120 -2.77 -15.07 -13.70
CA LYS A 120 -3.17 -13.83 -14.35
C LYS A 120 -4.48 -14.02 -15.12
N ILE A 121 -4.61 -15.13 -15.84
CA ILE A 121 -5.87 -15.57 -16.45
C ILE A 121 -6.98 -15.67 -15.38
N GLY A 122 -6.71 -16.32 -14.24
CA GLY A 122 -7.67 -16.45 -13.15
C GLY A 122 -8.01 -15.12 -12.43
N LEU A 123 -7.12 -14.13 -12.47
CA LEU A 123 -7.37 -12.79 -11.94
C LEU A 123 -8.29 -11.98 -12.87
N GLU A 124 -8.12 -12.15 -14.17
CA GLU A 124 -8.86 -11.44 -15.24
C GLU A 124 -10.17 -12.14 -15.62
N LEU A 125 -10.37 -13.39 -15.21
CA LEU A 125 -11.57 -14.17 -15.49
C LEU A 125 -12.83 -13.53 -14.87
N GLU A 126 -13.66 -12.91 -15.71
CA GLU A 126 -15.00 -12.48 -15.33
C GLU A 126 -16.00 -13.63 -15.49
N VAL A 127 -16.46 -14.17 -14.36
CA VAL A 127 -17.55 -15.16 -14.36
C VAL A 127 -18.87 -14.44 -14.62
N SER A 128 -19.47 -14.70 -15.79
CA SER A 128 -20.78 -14.17 -16.17
C SER A 128 -21.92 -14.75 -15.31
N GLY A 129 -22.92 -13.92 -14.99
CA GLY A 129 -24.12 -14.34 -14.24
C GLY A 129 -24.48 -13.45 -13.04
N LYS A 130 -25.76 -13.45 -12.66
CA LYS A 130 -26.26 -12.74 -11.47
C LYS A 130 -25.92 -13.54 -10.20
N ARG A 131 -25.48 -12.86 -9.15
CA ARG A 131 -25.03 -13.49 -7.92
C ARG A 131 -26.24 -14.04 -7.14
N PRO A 132 -26.29 -15.34 -6.80
CA PRO A 132 -27.36 -15.89 -5.98
C PRO A 132 -27.33 -15.32 -4.56
N ARG A 133 -28.50 -15.22 -3.92
CA ARG A 133 -28.64 -14.85 -2.50
C ARG A 133 -27.86 -15.85 -1.64
N GLY A 134 -27.03 -15.34 -0.72
CA GLY A 134 -26.25 -16.17 0.24
C GLY A 134 -24.73 -16.25 0.01
N ARG A 135 -24.21 -15.87 -1.17
CA ARG A 135 -22.75 -15.86 -1.42
C ARG A 135 -22.07 -14.67 -0.71
N PRO A 136 -20.80 -14.78 -0.25
CA PRO A 136 -20.08 -13.67 0.39
C PRO A 136 -20.13 -12.39 -0.45
N LYS A 137 -20.45 -11.25 0.17
CA LYS A 137 -20.66 -9.96 -0.52
C LYS A 137 -19.40 -9.43 -1.22
N GLN A 138 -18.21 -9.65 -0.66
CA GLN A 138 -16.93 -9.17 -1.21
C GLN A 138 -16.18 -10.26 -1.98
N ARG A 139 -15.72 -9.94 -3.20
CA ARG A 139 -14.72 -10.70 -3.95
C ARG A 139 -13.31 -10.27 -3.56
N TRP A 140 -12.34 -11.10 -3.92
CA TRP A 140 -10.93 -10.73 -3.89
C TRP A 140 -10.65 -9.49 -4.77
N SER A 141 -11.24 -9.46 -5.97
CA SER A 141 -11.16 -8.35 -6.93
C SER A 141 -11.78 -7.06 -6.40
N ASP A 142 -12.90 -7.12 -5.66
CA ASP A 142 -13.55 -5.92 -5.09
C ASP A 142 -12.62 -5.18 -4.12
N THR A 143 -11.75 -5.92 -3.41
CA THR A 143 -10.79 -5.33 -2.46
C THR A 143 -9.52 -4.82 -3.14
N SER A 144 -9.02 -5.50 -4.19
CA SER A 144 -7.89 -5.00 -4.98
C SER A 144 -8.28 -3.80 -5.84
N ALA A 145 -9.47 -3.80 -6.45
CA ALA A 145 -10.01 -2.67 -7.20
C ALA A 145 -10.23 -1.44 -6.32
N LEU A 146 -10.72 -1.61 -5.09
CA LEU A 146 -10.81 -0.53 -4.11
C LEU A 146 -9.42 0.05 -3.79
N ARG A 147 -8.39 -0.79 -3.72
CA ARG A 147 -7.01 -0.37 -3.47
C ARG A 147 -6.36 0.28 -4.67
N GLN A 148 -6.64 -0.17 -5.89
CA GLN A 148 -6.22 0.48 -7.14
C GLN A 148 -6.88 1.86 -7.28
N LYS A 149 -8.14 1.99 -6.85
CA LYS A 149 -8.84 3.28 -6.74
C LYS A 149 -8.21 4.21 -5.70
N ILE A 150 -7.76 3.67 -4.56
CA ILE A 150 -7.02 4.43 -3.53
C ILE A 150 -5.63 4.84 -4.02
N LEU A 151 -4.88 3.94 -4.67
CA LEU A 151 -3.59 4.25 -5.28
C LEU A 151 -3.74 5.27 -6.42
N GLY A 152 -4.77 5.16 -7.24
CA GLY A 152 -5.12 6.15 -8.26
C GLY A 152 -5.46 7.53 -7.68
N ARG A 153 -5.93 7.61 -6.43
CA ARG A 153 -6.14 8.86 -5.69
C ARG A 153 -4.86 9.40 -5.02
N LEU A 154 -3.95 8.53 -4.59
CA LEU A 154 -2.71 8.91 -3.89
C LEU A 154 -1.58 9.27 -4.85
N LYS A 155 -1.42 8.53 -5.96
CA LYS A 155 -0.36 8.76 -6.96
C LYS A 155 -0.34 10.21 -7.48
N PRO A 156 -1.47 10.87 -7.79
CA PRO A 156 -1.48 12.27 -8.24
C PRO A 156 -1.10 13.24 -7.13
N LYS A 157 -1.47 12.94 -5.87
CA LYS A 157 -1.09 13.75 -4.71
C LYS A 157 0.42 13.70 -4.46
N ILE A 158 1.02 12.52 -4.56
CA ILE A 158 2.48 12.33 -4.43
C ILE A 158 3.21 13.08 -5.56
N TYR A 159 2.74 12.95 -6.81
CA TYR A 159 3.31 13.70 -7.93
C TYR A 159 3.28 15.21 -7.67
N ARG A 160 2.12 15.76 -7.29
CA ARG A 160 1.95 17.19 -7.01
C ARG A 160 2.79 17.69 -5.83
N ALA A 161 2.93 16.89 -4.78
CA ALA A 161 3.57 17.31 -3.53
C ALA A 161 5.09 17.09 -3.52
N VAL A 162 5.60 16.08 -4.22
CA VAL A 162 7.00 15.66 -4.11
C VAL A 162 7.76 15.85 -5.42
N VAL A 163 7.25 15.32 -6.52
CA VAL A 163 7.99 15.29 -7.79
C VAL A 163 7.92 16.65 -8.50
N ARG A 164 6.74 17.26 -8.53
CA ARG A 164 6.49 18.50 -9.27
C ARG A 164 7.26 19.71 -8.70
N PRO A 165 7.33 19.95 -7.38
CA PRO A 165 8.10 21.06 -6.84
C PRO A 165 9.61 20.91 -7.09
N VAL A 166 10.15 19.70 -6.97
CA VAL A 166 11.57 19.42 -7.24
C VAL A 166 11.92 19.70 -8.71
N ALA A 167 11.05 19.30 -9.63
CA ALA A 167 11.25 19.59 -11.05
C ALA A 167 11.15 21.09 -11.39
N ILE A 168 10.27 21.83 -10.71
CA ILE A 168 10.15 23.28 -10.87
C ILE A 168 11.39 23.98 -10.29
N TYR A 169 11.82 23.61 -9.08
CA TYR A 169 13.01 24.19 -8.45
C TYR A 169 14.28 23.95 -9.28
N GLY A 170 14.47 22.73 -9.80
CA GLY A 170 15.59 22.44 -10.69
C GLY A 170 15.60 23.29 -11.97
N ALA A 171 14.43 23.74 -12.44
CA ALA A 171 14.31 24.60 -13.61
C ALA A 171 14.71 26.06 -13.36
N GLU A 172 14.67 26.51 -12.11
CA GLU A 172 15.12 27.85 -11.70
C GLU A 172 16.65 27.91 -11.62
N CYS A 173 17.30 26.80 -11.25
CA CYS A 173 18.73 26.75 -10.99
C CYS A 173 19.58 26.28 -12.19
N TRP A 174 18.99 25.66 -13.22
CA TRP A 174 19.73 25.09 -14.36
C TRP A 174 19.39 25.76 -15.69
N PRO A 175 20.34 25.80 -16.65
CA PRO A 175 20.04 26.19 -18.02
C PRO A 175 19.10 25.16 -18.67
N VAL A 176 17.81 25.49 -18.69
CA VAL A 176 16.78 24.67 -19.33
C VAL A 176 16.87 24.83 -20.84
N THR A 177 17.48 23.86 -21.52
CA THR A 177 17.48 23.75 -22.99
C THR A 177 16.17 23.15 -23.48
N LYS A 178 15.81 23.38 -24.75
CA LYS A 178 14.62 22.76 -25.38
C LYS A 178 14.61 21.24 -25.26
N GLU A 179 15.78 20.60 -25.24
CA GLU A 179 15.88 19.15 -25.07
C GLU A 179 15.54 18.72 -23.63
N ILE A 180 15.94 19.49 -22.61
CA ILE A 180 15.56 19.23 -21.21
C ILE A 180 14.05 19.39 -21.03
N GLU A 181 13.44 20.43 -21.62
CA GLU A 181 11.98 20.63 -21.60
C GLU A 181 11.24 19.44 -22.22
N ARG A 182 11.74 18.94 -23.37
CA ARG A 182 11.18 17.78 -24.05
C ARG A 182 11.27 16.53 -23.18
N ARG A 183 12.42 16.27 -22.55
CA ARG A 183 12.63 15.10 -21.68
C ARG A 183 11.76 15.14 -20.43
N LEU A 184 11.61 16.31 -19.80
CA LEU A 184 10.72 16.49 -18.64
C LEU A 184 9.24 16.35 -19.01
N SER A 185 8.83 16.85 -20.18
CA SER A 185 7.45 16.69 -20.67
C SER A 185 7.12 15.22 -21.00
N VAL A 186 8.09 14.48 -21.57
CA VAL A 186 7.96 13.03 -21.80
C VAL A 186 7.91 12.27 -20.47
N MET A 187 8.73 12.65 -19.49
CA MET A 187 8.71 12.07 -18.15
C MET A 187 7.35 12.28 -17.47
N GLU A 188 6.83 13.51 -17.45
CA GLU A 188 5.52 13.83 -16.89
C GLU A 188 4.42 13.04 -17.58
N THR A 189 4.41 13.01 -18.91
CA THR A 189 3.38 12.28 -19.68
C THR A 189 3.41 10.79 -19.40
N LYS A 190 4.61 10.18 -19.35
CA LYS A 190 4.77 8.76 -18.99
C LYS A 190 4.31 8.49 -17.57
N MET A 191 4.67 9.36 -16.63
CA MET A 191 4.29 9.22 -15.23
C MET A 191 2.77 9.32 -15.07
N LEU A 192 2.14 10.35 -15.62
CA LEU A 192 0.69 10.54 -15.55
C LEU A 192 -0.09 9.40 -16.22
N ARG A 193 0.35 8.93 -17.39
CA ARG A 193 -0.22 7.74 -18.06
C ARG A 193 -0.12 6.49 -17.20
N TRP A 194 1.04 6.23 -16.61
CA TRP A 194 1.23 5.12 -15.69
C TRP A 194 0.36 5.25 -14.42
N THR A 195 0.18 6.47 -13.89
CA THR A 195 -0.72 6.68 -12.76
C THR A 195 -2.20 6.49 -13.11
N ALA A 196 -2.58 6.80 -14.35
CA ALA A 196 -3.93 6.61 -14.87
C ALA A 196 -4.23 5.17 -15.30
N GLY A 197 -3.22 4.30 -15.36
CA GLY A 197 -3.35 2.94 -15.91
C GLY A 197 -3.58 2.93 -17.42
N VAL A 198 -3.18 4.00 -18.12
CA VAL A 198 -3.41 4.19 -19.55
C VAL A 198 -2.15 3.82 -20.31
N THR A 199 -2.27 2.86 -21.22
CA THR A 199 -1.20 2.41 -22.11
C THR A 199 -1.14 3.26 -23.38
N ARG A 200 -0.11 3.05 -24.20
CA ARG A 200 -0.03 3.69 -25.52
C ARG A 200 -1.09 3.17 -26.50
N LEU A 201 -1.63 1.98 -26.26
CA LEU A 201 -2.64 1.33 -27.10
C LEU A 201 -4.02 1.97 -26.94
N ASP A 202 -4.29 2.57 -25.78
CA ASP A 202 -5.60 3.15 -25.44
C ASP A 202 -5.91 4.46 -26.19
N ARG A 203 -4.98 4.98 -27.01
CA ARG A 203 -5.09 6.20 -27.84
C ARG A 203 -5.68 7.43 -27.12
N VAL A 204 -5.53 7.53 -25.81
CA VAL A 204 -6.01 8.65 -24.99
C VAL A 204 -5.16 9.90 -25.23
N LEU A 205 -5.79 11.07 -25.38
CA LEU A 205 -5.12 12.36 -25.54
C LEU A 205 -4.45 12.82 -24.23
N ASN A 206 -3.27 13.45 -24.31
CA ASN A 206 -2.55 13.93 -23.13
C ASN A 206 -3.34 14.99 -22.34
N GLU A 207 -4.08 15.85 -23.05
CA GLU A 207 -4.92 16.89 -22.44
C GLU A 207 -6.00 16.31 -21.54
N SER A 208 -6.64 15.23 -21.97
CA SER A 208 -7.64 14.54 -21.14
C SER A 208 -7.04 13.96 -19.85
N ILE A 209 -5.77 13.56 -19.88
CA ILE A 209 -5.04 13.05 -18.72
C ILE A 209 -4.70 14.19 -17.76
N TRP A 210 -4.25 15.33 -18.30
CA TRP A 210 -3.97 16.55 -17.52
C TRP A 210 -5.23 17.10 -16.83
N GLN A 211 -6.34 17.19 -17.55
CA GLN A 211 -7.64 17.59 -16.99
C GLN A 211 -8.11 16.63 -15.91
N LYS A 212 -7.99 15.31 -16.15
CA LYS A 212 -8.36 14.26 -15.17
C LYS A 212 -7.58 14.38 -13.86
N PHE A 213 -6.32 14.81 -13.90
CA PHE A 213 -5.51 15.02 -12.69
C PHE A 213 -5.55 16.47 -12.16
N GLY A 214 -6.20 17.39 -12.87
CA GLY A 214 -6.21 18.82 -12.55
C GLY A 214 -4.79 19.39 -12.48
N VAL A 215 -3.94 19.01 -13.43
CA VAL A 215 -2.52 19.39 -13.48
C VAL A 215 -2.28 20.13 -14.80
N THR A 216 -1.74 21.34 -14.73
CA THR A 216 -1.20 22.02 -15.92
C THR A 216 0.15 21.40 -16.33
N PRO A 217 0.49 21.38 -17.62
CA PRO A 217 1.78 20.85 -18.07
C PRO A 217 2.96 21.44 -17.28
N LEU A 218 3.92 20.60 -16.90
CA LEU A 218 5.09 20.97 -16.12
C LEU A 218 5.91 22.06 -16.81
N TYR A 219 6.05 22.02 -18.14
CA TYR A 219 6.79 23.01 -18.90
C TYR A 219 6.19 24.43 -18.76
N GLU A 220 4.86 24.56 -18.68
CA GLU A 220 4.21 25.87 -18.48
C GLU A 220 4.55 26.42 -17.10
N LYS A 221 4.53 25.56 -16.08
CA LYS A 221 4.91 25.95 -14.72
C LYS A 221 6.39 26.30 -14.58
N MET A 222 7.27 25.59 -15.28
CA MET A 222 8.68 25.95 -15.34
C MET A 222 8.89 27.31 -16.03
N ARG A 223 8.13 27.61 -17.09
CA ARG A 223 8.18 28.92 -17.78
C ARG A 223 7.69 30.04 -16.88
N GLU A 224 6.56 29.86 -16.19
CA GLU A 224 6.04 30.82 -15.21
C GLU A 224 7.05 31.09 -14.09
N ALA A 225 7.65 30.04 -13.53
CA ALA A 225 8.67 30.14 -12.48
C ALA A 225 9.89 30.96 -12.92
N ARG A 226 10.39 30.70 -14.14
CA ARG A 226 11.49 31.47 -14.74
C ARG A 226 11.13 32.93 -14.94
N LEU A 227 9.94 33.24 -15.46
CA LEU A 227 9.49 34.63 -15.64
C LEU A 227 9.40 35.37 -14.30
N ARG A 228 8.97 34.69 -13.23
CA ARG A 228 8.97 35.25 -11.87
C ARG A 228 10.38 35.50 -11.35
N TRP A 229 11.30 34.55 -11.55
CA TRP A 229 12.70 34.71 -11.16
C TRP A 229 13.38 35.87 -11.92
N TYR A 230 13.20 35.95 -13.24
CA TYR A 230 13.70 37.07 -14.04
C TYR A 230 13.12 38.42 -13.57
N SER A 231 11.83 38.47 -13.27
CA SER A 231 11.18 39.67 -12.72
C SER A 231 11.77 40.08 -11.36
N HIS A 232 12.06 39.11 -10.49
CA HIS A 232 12.73 39.37 -9.21
C HIS A 232 14.17 39.90 -9.40
N VAL A 233 14.93 39.32 -10.32
CA VAL A 233 16.30 39.77 -10.63
C VAL A 233 16.32 41.18 -11.22
N LEU A 234 15.37 41.51 -12.10
CA LEU A 234 15.26 42.86 -12.67
C LEU A 234 14.91 43.90 -11.60
N ARG A 235 13.96 43.61 -10.70
CA ARG A 235 13.62 44.50 -9.57
C ARG A 235 14.79 44.72 -8.61
N SER A 236 15.58 43.68 -8.33
CA SER A 236 16.75 43.81 -7.43
C SER A 236 17.88 44.69 -7.98
N LYS A 237 17.89 44.98 -9.29
CA LYS A 237 18.86 45.90 -9.90
C LYS A 237 18.43 47.37 -9.82
N ASP A 238 17.13 47.63 -9.69
CA ASP A 238 16.57 48.98 -9.59
C ASP A 238 16.67 49.53 -8.16
N ASP A 239 16.84 48.66 -7.16
CA ASP A 239 17.01 49.01 -5.73
C ASP A 239 18.46 49.38 -5.35
N THR A 240 19.40 49.37 -6.31
CA THR A 240 20.80 49.76 -6.11
C THR A 240 21.10 51.06 -6.89
N VAL A 241 20.56 52.18 -6.41
CA VAL A 241 20.97 53.55 -6.76
C VAL A 241 21.06 54.38 -5.49
#